data_AF-A0A2D6CWQ1-F1
#
_entry.id   AF-A0A2D6CWQ1-F1
#
_cell.length_a   1.000
_cell.length_b   1.000
_cell.length_c   1.000
_cell.angle_alpha   90.00
_cell.angle_beta   90.00
_cell.angle_gamma   90.00
#
_symmetry.space_group_name_H-M   'P 1'
#
loop_
_entity.id
_entity.type
_entity.pdbx_description
1 polymer ?
#
loop_
_entity_poly.entity_id
_entity_poly.type
_entity_poly.pdbx_seq_one_letter_code
_entity_poly.pdbx_strand_id
1 'polypeptide(L)'
;CRAEGHQYDPITSVDGSGGIVVVWTDIVESRFRVTAQRMSPEGRRLWDEEGVPACLARSNQGSPVIVPSEGGSSLVFWVDYRHDDGTYTALDVYGQRLTPDGRRAWGPGGIRLCEAAGSQRNIVGVADGEGGAYVAWVDTRDKFDDIYAQRVDAEGWLRWGMDARPVGVGAGVQRGPVLSARAGHLWVAWYDYRRETRAETRQDVYAQSFDPEGVAGFARGGTPIATAQLVRTDLAVHALGARAWISWTDHDGTTRRVAGALLGP
;
A
#
# COMPACT_ATOMS: atom_id res chain seq x y z
N CYS A 1 4.01 23.74 4.99
CA CYS A 1 5.46 23.78 4.79
C CYS A 1 5.85 25.17 4.30
N ARG A 2 6.92 25.78 4.83
CA ARG A 2 7.64 26.90 4.21
C ARG A 2 9.04 26.46 3.72
N ALA A 3 9.39 25.18 3.89
CA ALA A 3 10.61 24.60 3.37
C ALA A 3 10.73 24.87 1.86
N GLU A 4 11.92 25.33 1.46
CA GLU A 4 12.29 25.50 0.07
C GLU A 4 12.46 24.11 -0.57
N GLY A 5 11.67 23.81 -1.60
CA GLY A 5 11.66 22.49 -2.26
C GLY A 5 10.41 22.25 -3.09
N HIS A 6 10.45 21.28 -4.00
CA HIS A 6 9.27 20.80 -4.71
C HIS A 6 8.57 19.72 -3.89
N GLN A 7 7.25 19.85 -3.71
CA GLN A 7 6.42 18.95 -2.92
C GLN A 7 5.57 18.08 -3.85
N TYR A 8 5.58 16.76 -3.63
CA TYR A 8 4.87 15.78 -4.47
C TYR A 8 4.02 14.83 -3.62
N ASP A 9 2.97 14.29 -4.27
CA ASP A 9 2.11 13.20 -3.78
C ASP A 9 1.57 13.37 -2.35
N PRO A 10 0.83 14.47 -2.05
CA PRO A 10 0.20 14.63 -0.75
C PRO A 10 -0.91 13.58 -0.57
N ILE A 11 -0.81 12.80 0.51
CA ILE A 11 -1.81 11.81 0.90
C ILE A 11 -2.23 12.10 2.34
N THR A 12 -3.53 11.93 2.62
CA THR A 12 -4.10 12.24 3.93
C THR A 12 -4.71 11.01 4.56
N SER A 13 -4.68 10.97 5.88
CA SER A 13 -5.44 10.03 6.70
C SER A 13 -6.09 10.79 7.86
N VAL A 14 -7.20 10.28 8.35
CA VAL A 14 -7.85 10.81 9.56
C VAL A 14 -6.99 10.50 10.78
N ASP A 15 -6.93 11.43 11.73
CA ASP A 15 -6.16 11.24 12.97
C ASP A 15 -6.98 10.60 14.11
N GLY A 16 -8.25 10.24 13.85
CA GLY A 16 -9.16 9.66 14.84
C GLY A 16 -9.75 10.64 15.86
N SER A 17 -9.35 11.92 15.82
CA SER A 17 -9.83 13.00 16.71
C SER A 17 -10.51 14.16 15.95
N GLY A 18 -10.84 13.94 14.67
CA GLY A 18 -11.46 14.93 13.79
C GLY A 18 -10.45 15.78 12.99
N GLY A 19 -9.16 15.63 13.26
CA GLY A 19 -8.09 16.18 12.45
C GLY A 19 -7.63 15.22 11.35
N ILE A 20 -6.57 15.61 10.66
CA ILE A 20 -5.92 14.79 9.63
C ILE A 20 -4.41 14.76 9.83
N VAL A 21 -3.77 13.72 9.33
CA VAL A 21 -2.33 13.71 9.07
C VAL A 21 -2.14 13.74 7.56
N VAL A 22 -1.30 14.67 7.10
CA VAL A 22 -0.88 14.80 5.71
C VAL A 22 0.55 14.31 5.60
N VAL A 23 0.85 13.48 4.61
CA VAL A 23 2.21 13.04 4.26
C VAL A 23 2.50 13.47 2.84
N TRP A 24 3.70 13.94 2.58
CA TRP A 24 4.17 14.32 1.25
C TRP A 24 5.65 13.98 1.08
N THR A 25 6.10 13.98 -0.17
CA THR A 25 7.53 13.92 -0.49
C THR A 25 8.06 15.34 -0.69
N ASP A 26 9.13 15.69 0.02
CA ASP A 26 9.85 16.96 -0.10
C ASP A 26 11.25 16.73 -0.70
N ILE A 27 11.82 17.74 -1.35
CA ILE A 27 13.22 17.70 -1.81
C ILE A 27 14.05 18.57 -0.86
N VAL A 28 14.85 17.92 0.00
CA VAL A 28 15.72 18.59 0.96
C VAL A 28 17.17 18.24 0.65
N GLU A 29 18.00 19.24 0.36
CA GLU A 29 19.41 19.06 -0.05
C GLU A 29 19.57 18.06 -1.21
N SER A 30 18.76 18.21 -2.25
CA SER A 30 18.72 17.33 -3.44
C SER A 30 18.33 15.87 -3.17
N ARG A 31 17.72 15.57 -2.02
CA ARG A 31 17.19 14.23 -1.70
C ARG A 31 15.70 14.26 -1.44
N PHE A 32 15.00 13.25 -1.93
CA PHE A 32 13.58 13.04 -1.62
C PHE A 32 13.42 12.56 -0.18
N ARG A 33 12.51 13.19 0.57
CA ARG A 33 12.23 12.90 1.97
C ARG A 33 10.74 12.80 2.20
N VAL A 34 10.31 11.75 2.89
CA VAL A 34 8.92 11.63 3.34
C VAL A 34 8.71 12.41 4.63
N THR A 35 7.86 13.42 4.57
CA THR A 35 7.55 14.34 5.67
C THR A 35 6.06 14.32 5.96
N ALA A 36 5.69 14.51 7.22
CA ALA A 36 4.32 14.45 7.68
C ALA A 36 3.97 15.67 8.56
N GLN A 37 2.69 16.05 8.56
CA GLN A 37 2.14 17.11 9.42
C GLN A 37 0.76 16.70 9.90
N ARG A 38 0.52 16.88 11.19
CA ARG A 38 -0.82 16.73 11.76
C ARG A 38 -1.54 18.07 11.78
N MET A 39 -2.79 18.06 11.37
CA MET A 39 -3.65 19.23 11.26
C MET A 39 -4.88 19.04 12.16
N SER A 40 -5.22 20.06 12.96
CA SER A 40 -6.46 20.10 13.74
C SER A 40 -7.68 20.20 12.81
N PRO A 41 -8.91 19.92 13.31
CA PRO A 41 -10.14 20.13 12.54
C PRO A 41 -10.29 21.57 12.01
N GLU A 42 -9.74 22.55 12.72
CA GLU A 42 -9.73 23.98 12.36
C GLU A 42 -8.59 24.34 11.39
N GLY A 43 -7.84 23.36 10.90
CA GLY A 43 -6.75 23.56 9.95
C GLY A 43 -5.45 24.09 10.56
N ARG A 44 -5.24 23.94 11.87
CA ARG A 44 -4.00 24.35 12.54
C ARG A 44 -2.95 23.23 12.49
N ARG A 45 -1.69 23.56 12.23
CA ARG A 45 -0.57 22.60 12.35
C ARG A 45 -0.36 22.24 13.82
N LEU A 46 -0.20 20.94 14.09
CA LEU A 46 -0.05 20.39 15.44
C LEU A 46 1.36 19.83 15.71
N TRP A 47 2.18 19.63 14.67
CA TRP A 47 3.62 19.39 14.82
C TRP A 47 4.43 20.60 14.35
N ASP A 48 5.76 20.48 14.40
CA ASP A 48 6.73 21.48 13.94
C ASP A 48 6.31 22.12 12.61
N GLU A 49 6.62 23.40 12.42
CA GLU A 49 6.09 24.18 11.29
C GLU A 49 6.41 23.58 9.92
N GLU A 50 7.60 22.97 9.79
CA GLU A 50 8.08 22.28 8.58
C GLU A 50 7.63 20.82 8.49
N GLY A 51 6.90 20.34 9.48
CA GLY A 51 6.51 18.94 9.60
C GLY A 51 7.64 18.08 10.18
N VAL A 52 7.31 16.80 10.33
CA VAL A 52 8.16 15.78 10.93
C VAL A 52 8.58 14.78 9.85
N PRO A 53 9.88 14.49 9.70
CA PRO A 53 10.33 13.43 8.80
C PRO A 53 9.93 12.05 9.33
N ALA A 54 9.36 11.21 8.47
CA ALA A 54 9.06 9.82 8.80
C ALA A 54 10.33 8.98 9.00
N CYS A 55 11.40 9.35 8.30
CA CYS A 55 12.70 8.66 8.32
C CYS A 55 13.86 9.66 8.39
N LEU A 56 14.84 9.36 9.25
CA LEU A 56 16.07 10.15 9.41
C LEU A 56 17.28 9.56 8.65
N ALA A 57 17.13 8.41 7.99
CA ALA A 57 18.19 7.81 7.19
C ALA A 57 18.55 8.73 5.99
N ARG A 58 19.83 8.78 5.65
CA ARG A 58 20.33 9.60 4.53
C ARG A 58 20.17 8.84 3.21
N SER A 59 18.97 8.90 2.64
CA SER A 59 18.63 8.28 1.36
C SER A 59 17.46 9.01 0.70
N ASN A 60 17.20 8.71 -0.58
CA ASN A 60 15.95 9.10 -1.22
C ASN A 60 14.80 8.23 -0.69
N GLN A 61 13.71 8.90 -0.35
CA GLN A 61 12.48 8.32 0.17
C GLN A 61 11.32 8.92 -0.61
N GLY A 62 10.39 8.10 -1.11
CA GLY A 62 9.29 8.60 -1.93
C GLY A 62 8.07 7.69 -1.93
N SER A 63 7.08 8.05 -2.75
CA SER A 63 5.82 7.34 -2.91
C SER A 63 5.18 6.91 -1.58
N PRO A 64 4.95 7.87 -0.65
CA PRO A 64 4.44 7.53 0.66
C PRO A 64 3.02 6.96 0.59
N VAL A 65 2.62 6.22 1.60
CA VAL A 65 1.24 5.82 1.91
C VAL A 65 1.04 6.04 3.39
N ILE A 66 -0.13 6.55 3.79
CA ILE A 66 -0.49 6.74 5.20
C ILE A 66 -1.75 5.95 5.55
N VAL A 67 -1.71 5.29 6.71
CA VAL A 67 -2.79 4.49 7.27
C VAL A 67 -3.05 4.95 8.71
N PRO A 68 -4.31 5.14 9.16
CA PRO A 68 -4.57 5.49 10.54
C PRO A 68 -4.22 4.33 11.47
N SER A 69 -3.70 4.64 12.66
CA SER A 69 -3.38 3.67 13.71
C SER A 69 -4.11 4.06 15.01
N GLU A 70 -4.10 3.15 15.97
CA GLU A 70 -4.73 3.36 17.27
C GLU A 70 -4.14 4.56 18.04
N GLY A 71 -4.95 5.12 18.95
CA GLY A 71 -4.51 6.21 19.83
C GLY A 71 -4.21 7.53 19.11
N GLY A 72 -4.69 7.69 17.87
CA GLY A 72 -4.41 8.86 17.02
C GLY A 72 -3.01 8.85 16.39
N SER A 73 -2.36 7.69 16.40
CA SER A 73 -1.12 7.48 15.67
C SER A 73 -1.39 7.30 14.17
N SER A 74 -0.36 7.37 13.36
CA SER A 74 -0.43 7.06 11.93
C SER A 74 0.73 6.17 11.52
N LEU A 75 0.47 5.21 10.63
CA LEU A 75 1.52 4.42 10.00
C LEU A 75 1.83 5.04 8.64
N VAL A 76 3.10 5.30 8.37
CA VAL A 76 3.59 5.83 7.10
C VAL A 76 4.48 4.79 6.47
N PHE A 77 4.20 4.43 5.22
CA PHE A 77 4.98 3.50 4.42
C PHE A 77 5.57 4.24 3.22
N TRP A 78 6.76 3.86 2.76
CA TRP A 78 7.43 4.52 1.64
C TRP A 78 8.38 3.58 0.91
N VAL A 79 8.75 3.95 -0.32
CA VAL A 79 9.87 3.31 -1.02
C VAL A 79 11.17 4.03 -0.65
N ASP A 80 12.22 3.27 -0.36
CA ASP A 80 13.50 3.75 0.13
C ASP A 80 14.65 3.22 -0.72
N TYR A 81 15.59 4.10 -1.07
CA TYR A 81 16.76 3.77 -1.88
C TYR A 81 18.01 3.44 -1.05
N ARG A 82 17.90 3.29 0.28
CA ARG A 82 19.10 3.25 1.15
C ARG A 82 20.01 2.03 0.90
N HIS A 83 19.49 0.98 0.28
CA HIS A 83 20.25 -0.21 -0.11
C HIS A 83 20.46 -0.32 -1.62
N ASP A 84 20.10 0.73 -2.37
CA ASP A 84 20.38 0.83 -3.80
C ASP A 84 21.83 1.25 -4.03
N ASP A 85 22.45 0.71 -5.08
CA ASP A 85 23.83 1.00 -5.47
C ASP A 85 23.98 2.28 -6.32
N GLY A 86 22.92 3.10 -6.39
CA GLY A 86 22.84 4.32 -7.18
C GLY A 86 22.26 4.11 -8.58
N THR A 87 21.79 2.90 -8.90
CA THR A 87 21.15 2.58 -10.18
C THR A 87 19.66 2.89 -10.22
N TYR A 88 19.04 3.18 -9.06
CA TYR A 88 17.61 3.40 -8.89
C TYR A 88 16.76 2.18 -9.28
N THR A 89 17.27 0.98 -9.02
CA THR A 89 16.62 -0.28 -9.38
C THR A 89 16.34 -1.21 -8.20
N ALA A 90 16.86 -0.91 -7.01
CA ALA A 90 16.66 -1.68 -5.78
C ALA A 90 15.89 -0.86 -4.73
N LEU A 91 14.58 -0.69 -4.98
CA LEU A 91 13.66 -0.06 -4.05
C LEU A 91 13.22 -1.04 -2.96
N ASP A 92 13.35 -0.62 -1.70
CA ASP A 92 12.83 -1.36 -0.55
C ASP A 92 11.59 -0.66 0.02
N VAL A 93 10.62 -1.43 0.52
CA VAL A 93 9.48 -0.87 1.26
C VAL A 93 9.83 -0.75 2.75
N TYR A 94 9.67 0.45 3.30
CA TYR A 94 9.86 0.77 4.71
C TYR A 94 8.58 1.31 5.35
N GLY A 95 8.54 1.27 6.68
CA GLY A 95 7.43 1.77 7.49
C GLY A 95 7.88 2.50 8.75
N GLN A 96 7.02 3.39 9.24
CA GLN A 96 7.17 4.13 10.49
C GLN A 96 5.81 4.30 11.15
N ARG A 97 5.75 4.18 12.48
CA ARG A 97 4.61 4.67 13.26
C ARG A 97 4.94 6.06 13.81
N LEU A 98 4.15 7.04 13.40
CA LEU A 98 4.17 8.39 13.96
C LEU A 98 3.10 8.49 15.04
N THR A 99 3.55 8.81 16.24
CA THR A 99 2.69 9.07 17.40
C THR A 99 1.92 10.39 17.25
N PRO A 100 0.87 10.64 18.06
CA PRO A 100 0.06 11.86 18.00
C PRO A 100 0.87 13.16 18.13
N ASP A 101 2.01 13.13 18.82
CA ASP A 101 2.96 14.22 19.05
C ASP A 101 4.13 14.23 18.04
N GLY A 102 4.08 13.41 16.99
CA GLY A 102 5.04 13.44 15.89
C GLY A 102 6.33 12.69 16.18
N ARG A 103 6.39 11.86 17.22
CA ARG A 103 7.55 11.00 17.47
C ARG A 103 7.48 9.73 16.62
N ARG A 104 8.64 9.28 16.15
CA ARG A 104 8.88 8.00 15.47
C ARG A 104 8.95 6.86 16.49
N ALA A 105 8.06 5.88 16.40
CA ALA A 105 7.97 4.76 17.34
C ALA A 105 8.77 3.52 16.91
N TRP A 106 9.06 3.35 15.62
CA TRP A 106 9.81 2.20 15.08
C TRP A 106 11.29 2.56 14.81
N GLY A 107 11.87 3.34 15.70
CA GLY A 107 13.24 3.84 15.57
C GLY A 107 13.39 4.97 14.54
N PRO A 108 14.58 5.59 14.44
CA PRO A 108 14.80 6.79 13.63
C PRO A 108 14.73 6.54 12.11
N GLY A 109 15.05 5.33 11.66
CA GLY A 109 15.07 4.95 10.24
C GLY A 109 13.82 4.19 9.77
N GLY A 110 12.87 3.93 10.67
CA GLY A 110 11.78 2.99 10.43
C GLY A 110 12.26 1.54 10.32
N ILE A 111 11.33 0.66 9.96
CA ILE A 111 11.56 -0.77 9.74
C ILE A 111 11.41 -1.11 8.26
N ARG A 112 12.20 -2.08 7.79
CA ARG A 112 12.08 -2.65 6.45
C ARG A 112 10.96 -3.70 6.47
N LEU A 113 10.08 -3.71 5.47
CA LEU A 113 8.93 -4.64 5.41
C LEU A 113 9.23 -5.89 4.58
N CYS A 114 10.30 -5.87 3.79
CA CYS A 114 10.70 -6.92 2.86
C CYS A 114 12.22 -6.92 2.66
N GLU A 115 12.89 -8.07 2.80
CA GLU A 115 14.33 -8.21 2.54
C GLU A 115 14.70 -8.88 1.21
N ALA A 116 13.72 -9.47 0.53
CA ALA A 116 13.92 -10.09 -0.76
C ALA A 116 14.55 -9.14 -1.79
N ALA A 117 15.40 -9.71 -2.65
CA ALA A 117 15.99 -9.00 -3.77
C ALA A 117 14.91 -8.51 -4.76
N GLY A 118 15.26 -7.56 -5.62
CA GLY A 118 14.31 -6.94 -6.55
C GLY A 118 13.71 -5.65 -6.01
N SER A 119 12.89 -4.99 -6.82
CA SER A 119 12.26 -3.72 -6.49
C SER A 119 10.88 -3.94 -5.91
N GLN A 120 10.61 -3.34 -4.75
CA GLN A 120 9.28 -3.24 -4.18
C GLN A 120 8.74 -1.81 -4.36
N ARG A 121 7.60 -1.68 -5.05
CA ARG A 121 7.02 -0.39 -5.48
C ARG A 121 5.50 -0.42 -5.51
N ASN A 122 4.88 0.73 -5.76
CA ASN A 122 3.42 0.89 -5.85
C ASN A 122 2.70 0.37 -4.59
N ILE A 123 3.11 0.93 -3.44
CA ILE A 123 2.59 0.56 -2.13
C ILE A 123 1.11 0.95 -2.04
N VAL A 124 0.32 0.10 -1.39
CA VAL A 124 -1.04 0.37 -0.92
C VAL A 124 -1.19 -0.21 0.47
N GLY A 125 -2.03 0.39 1.31
CA GLY A 125 -2.21 -0.08 2.69
C GLY A 125 -3.59 0.23 3.26
N VAL A 126 -4.00 -0.57 4.24
CA VAL A 126 -5.25 -0.42 4.99
C VAL A 126 -5.01 -0.81 6.45
N ALA A 127 -5.71 -0.18 7.38
CA ALA A 127 -5.60 -0.49 8.79
C ALA A 127 -6.06 -1.94 9.04
N ASP A 128 -5.39 -2.65 9.95
CA ASP A 128 -5.76 -4.03 10.29
C ASP A 128 -6.89 -4.10 11.33
N GLY A 129 -7.23 -2.97 11.96
CA GLY A 129 -8.23 -2.85 13.02
C GLY A 129 -7.68 -3.07 14.44
N GLU A 130 -6.39 -3.39 14.58
CA GLU A 130 -5.70 -3.66 15.85
C GLU A 130 -4.49 -2.73 16.06
N GLY A 131 -4.49 -1.57 15.39
CA GLY A 131 -3.42 -0.58 15.46
C GLY A 131 -2.28 -0.76 14.46
N GLY A 132 -2.25 -1.91 13.77
CA GLY A 132 -1.34 -2.21 12.67
C GLY A 132 -1.95 -1.91 11.29
N ALA A 133 -1.32 -2.49 10.26
CA ALA A 133 -1.79 -2.40 8.89
C ALA A 133 -1.51 -3.65 8.07
N TYR A 134 -2.35 -3.86 7.07
CA TYR A 134 -2.02 -4.66 5.91
C TYR A 134 -1.44 -3.74 4.82
N VAL A 135 -0.31 -4.13 4.25
CA VAL A 135 0.40 -3.38 3.21
C VAL A 135 0.66 -4.33 2.05
N ALA A 136 0.41 -3.89 0.82
CA ALA A 136 0.77 -4.64 -0.37
C ALA A 136 1.55 -3.77 -1.36
N TRP A 137 2.32 -4.41 -2.23
CA TRP A 137 3.15 -3.76 -3.23
C TRP A 137 3.34 -4.66 -4.45
N VAL A 138 3.77 -4.07 -5.56
CA VAL A 138 4.32 -4.79 -6.69
C VAL A 138 5.79 -5.08 -6.41
N ASP A 139 6.19 -6.32 -6.61
CA ASP A 139 7.50 -6.85 -6.32
C ASP A 139 8.10 -7.48 -7.59
N THR A 140 9.36 -7.19 -7.86
CA THR A 140 10.08 -7.71 -9.04
C THR A 140 11.16 -8.73 -8.68
N ARG A 141 11.06 -9.37 -7.50
CA ARG A 141 12.00 -10.41 -7.07
C ARG A 141 12.03 -11.63 -7.99
N ASP A 142 10.90 -11.88 -8.66
CA ASP A 142 10.69 -13.01 -9.56
C ASP A 142 10.67 -12.54 -11.03
N LYS A 143 10.37 -13.47 -11.95
CA LYS A 143 10.39 -13.21 -13.40
C LYS A 143 9.41 -12.14 -13.87
N PHE A 144 8.30 -11.96 -13.15
CA PHE A 144 7.26 -11.00 -13.47
C PHE A 144 7.05 -10.04 -12.29
N ASP A 145 6.40 -8.90 -12.57
CA ASP A 145 5.82 -8.08 -11.51
C ASP A 145 4.72 -8.91 -10.83
N ASP A 146 4.93 -9.26 -9.57
CA ASP A 146 3.97 -10.01 -8.74
C ASP A 146 3.54 -9.15 -7.55
N ILE A 147 2.38 -9.45 -6.96
CA ILE A 147 1.89 -8.69 -5.80
C ILE A 147 2.21 -9.46 -4.52
N TYR A 148 2.85 -8.78 -3.58
CA TYR A 148 3.13 -9.28 -2.24
C TYR A 148 2.42 -8.42 -1.20
N ALA A 149 2.09 -9.04 -0.06
CA ALA A 149 1.44 -8.38 1.05
C ALA A 149 2.06 -8.79 2.40
N GLN A 150 2.04 -7.87 3.35
CA GLN A 150 2.56 -8.01 4.71
C GLN A 150 1.52 -7.46 5.69
N ARG A 151 1.42 -8.09 6.85
CA ARG A 151 0.77 -7.48 8.01
C ARG A 151 1.85 -7.02 8.98
N VAL A 152 1.79 -5.76 9.40
CA VAL A 152 2.66 -5.18 10.43
C VAL A 152 1.81 -4.73 11.61
N ASP A 153 2.19 -5.11 12.84
CA ASP A 153 1.46 -4.71 14.04
C ASP A 153 1.88 -3.30 14.55
N ALA A 154 1.24 -2.82 15.62
CA ALA A 154 1.46 -1.47 16.15
C ALA A 154 2.90 -1.27 16.68
N GLU A 155 3.55 -2.34 17.12
CA GLU A 155 4.93 -2.38 17.59
C GLU A 155 5.95 -2.46 16.46
N GLY A 156 5.50 -2.74 15.22
CA GLY A 156 6.36 -2.84 14.04
C GLY A 156 6.84 -4.26 13.75
N TRP A 157 6.22 -5.29 14.32
CA TRP A 157 6.56 -6.67 13.99
C TRP A 157 5.87 -7.12 12.70
N LEU A 158 6.65 -7.74 11.83
CA LEU A 158 6.16 -8.36 10.59
C LEU A 158 5.49 -9.70 10.93
N ARG A 159 4.17 -9.78 10.72
CA ARG A 159 3.36 -10.93 11.14
C ARG A 159 3.37 -12.07 10.13
N TRP A 160 3.75 -11.81 8.88
CA TRP A 160 3.76 -12.82 7.82
C TRP A 160 5.17 -13.23 7.36
N GLY A 161 6.18 -12.99 8.21
CA GLY A 161 7.59 -13.28 7.94
C GLY A 161 8.28 -12.16 7.15
N MET A 162 9.62 -12.18 7.10
CA MET A 162 10.42 -11.06 6.58
C MET A 162 10.16 -10.75 5.10
N ASP A 163 9.88 -11.76 4.27
CA ASP A 163 9.77 -11.59 2.81
C ASP A 163 8.33 -11.44 2.31
N ALA A 164 7.38 -11.17 3.22
CA ALA A 164 5.97 -11.03 2.91
C ALA A 164 5.34 -12.29 2.27
N ARG A 165 4.05 -12.23 1.94
CA ARG A 165 3.32 -13.32 1.30
C ARG A 165 2.95 -12.93 -0.12
N PRO A 166 3.11 -13.83 -1.11
CA PRO A 166 2.53 -13.59 -2.44
C PRO A 166 1.01 -13.57 -2.34
N VAL A 167 0.38 -12.55 -2.94
CA VAL A 167 -1.08 -12.42 -3.03
C VAL A 167 -1.65 -13.43 -4.03
N GLY A 168 -0.95 -13.63 -5.15
CA GLY A 168 -1.23 -14.65 -6.15
C GLY A 168 0.05 -15.23 -6.72
N VAL A 169 0.11 -16.55 -6.92
CA VAL A 169 1.26 -17.26 -7.53
C VAL A 169 1.04 -17.61 -9.01
N GLY A 170 0.11 -16.91 -9.68
CA GLY A 170 -0.18 -17.15 -11.09
C GLY A 170 0.95 -16.67 -11.99
N ALA A 171 1.17 -17.32 -13.13
CA ALA A 171 2.12 -16.86 -14.12
C ALA A 171 1.69 -15.51 -14.71
N GLY A 172 2.61 -14.65 -15.16
CA GLY A 172 2.28 -13.37 -15.79
C GLY A 172 2.29 -12.21 -14.80
N VAL A 173 2.11 -11.00 -15.33
CA VAL A 173 2.19 -9.76 -14.55
C VAL A 173 0.94 -9.59 -13.68
N GLN A 174 1.12 -9.09 -12.47
CA GLN A 174 0.07 -8.71 -11.52
C GLN A 174 0.30 -7.27 -11.07
N ARG A 175 -0.73 -6.41 -11.17
CA ARG A 175 -0.60 -4.96 -10.88
C ARG A 175 -1.86 -4.37 -10.26
N GLY A 176 -1.71 -3.16 -9.72
CA GLY A 176 -2.80 -2.36 -9.17
C GLY A 176 -3.56 -3.06 -8.05
N PRO A 177 -2.87 -3.56 -6.99
CA PRO A 177 -3.57 -4.10 -5.84
C PRO A 177 -4.50 -3.06 -5.21
N VAL A 178 -5.72 -3.47 -4.88
CA VAL A 178 -6.69 -2.68 -4.13
C VAL A 178 -7.11 -3.48 -2.90
N LEU A 179 -7.04 -2.84 -1.73
CA LEU A 179 -7.18 -3.50 -0.44
C LEU A 179 -8.42 -3.01 0.30
N SER A 180 -9.06 -3.92 1.02
CA SER A 180 -10.03 -3.59 2.05
C SER A 180 -9.91 -4.61 3.18
N ALA A 181 -9.95 -4.17 4.42
CA ALA A 181 -9.89 -5.06 5.57
C ALA A 181 -11.06 -4.82 6.51
N ARG A 182 -11.66 -5.92 7.01
CA ARG A 182 -12.72 -5.86 8.03
C ARG A 182 -12.84 -7.20 8.72
N ALA A 183 -13.17 -7.16 10.02
CA ALA A 183 -13.40 -8.36 10.84
C ALA A 183 -12.25 -9.38 10.76
N GLY A 184 -11.00 -8.90 10.80
CA GLY A 184 -9.80 -9.73 10.73
C GLY A 184 -9.44 -10.23 9.32
N HIS A 185 -10.25 -10.00 8.30
CA HIS A 185 -9.96 -10.43 6.94
C HIS A 185 -9.41 -9.30 6.09
N LEU A 186 -8.27 -9.55 5.44
CA LEU A 186 -7.78 -8.74 4.33
C LEU A 186 -8.39 -9.27 3.03
N TRP A 187 -8.92 -8.37 2.22
CA TRP A 187 -9.36 -8.62 0.85
C TRP A 187 -8.49 -7.84 -0.12
N VAL A 188 -7.95 -8.54 -1.11
CA VAL A 188 -7.10 -7.95 -2.16
C VAL A 188 -7.70 -8.29 -3.51
N ALA A 189 -7.90 -7.28 -4.35
CA ALA A 189 -8.21 -7.45 -5.76
C ALA A 189 -7.10 -6.83 -6.61
N TRP A 190 -6.83 -7.39 -7.78
CA TRP A 190 -5.79 -6.89 -8.68
C TRP A 190 -6.11 -7.13 -10.15
N TYR A 191 -5.34 -6.47 -11.00
CA TYR A 191 -5.27 -6.71 -12.43
C TYR A 191 -4.24 -7.79 -12.76
N ASP A 192 -4.68 -8.80 -13.49
CA ASP A 192 -3.90 -9.99 -13.80
C ASP A 192 -3.79 -10.20 -15.32
N TYR A 193 -2.58 -10.53 -15.78
CA TYR A 193 -2.26 -10.71 -17.19
C TYR A 193 -1.87 -12.16 -17.53
N ARG A 194 -2.20 -13.13 -16.68
CA ARG A 194 -1.78 -14.55 -16.85
C ARG A 194 -2.31 -15.22 -18.10
N ARG A 195 -3.38 -14.69 -18.69
CA ARG A 195 -4.05 -15.24 -19.87
C ARG A 195 -3.72 -14.51 -21.15
N GLU A 196 -2.89 -13.48 -21.08
CA GLU A 196 -2.69 -12.54 -22.17
C GLU A 196 -1.36 -12.76 -22.90
N THR A 197 -1.40 -12.57 -24.21
CA THR A 197 -0.20 -12.51 -25.06
C THR A 197 0.39 -11.09 -25.06
N ARG A 198 1.64 -10.92 -25.51
CA ARG A 198 2.30 -9.61 -25.61
C ARG A 198 1.53 -8.56 -26.47
N ALA A 199 0.57 -8.99 -27.27
CA ALA A 199 -0.25 -8.13 -28.12
C ALA A 199 -1.56 -7.68 -27.45
N GLU A 200 -1.90 -8.22 -26.29
CA GLU A 200 -3.15 -7.94 -25.59
C GLU A 200 -2.90 -7.10 -24.33
N THR A 201 -3.71 -6.07 -24.17
CA THR A 201 -3.67 -5.14 -23.02
C THR A 201 -4.81 -5.38 -22.04
N ARG A 202 -5.53 -6.50 -22.20
CA ARG A 202 -6.71 -6.82 -21.40
C ARG A 202 -6.28 -7.24 -20.00
N GLN A 203 -7.02 -6.75 -19.01
CA GLN A 203 -6.70 -6.95 -17.61
C GLN A 203 -7.83 -7.78 -17.02
N ASP A 204 -7.52 -8.99 -16.59
CA ASP A 204 -8.48 -9.79 -15.82
C ASP A 204 -8.50 -9.27 -14.37
N VAL A 205 -9.64 -9.39 -13.71
CA VAL A 205 -9.74 -9.10 -12.28
C VAL A 205 -9.68 -10.41 -11.52
N TYR A 206 -8.75 -10.49 -10.57
CA TYR A 206 -8.62 -11.59 -9.62
C TYR A 206 -8.70 -11.06 -8.19
N ALA A 207 -8.99 -11.96 -7.26
CA ALA A 207 -9.02 -11.63 -5.85
C ALA A 207 -8.42 -12.73 -4.96
N GLN A 208 -7.98 -12.32 -3.77
CA GLN A 208 -7.50 -13.15 -2.69
C GLN A 208 -8.07 -12.62 -1.38
N SER A 209 -8.24 -13.51 -0.41
CA SER A 209 -8.45 -13.12 0.99
C SER A 209 -7.35 -13.71 1.85
N PHE A 210 -7.03 -13.03 2.94
CA PHE A 210 -6.13 -13.54 3.98
C PHE A 210 -6.77 -13.35 5.35
N ASP A 211 -6.58 -14.33 6.24
CA ASP A 211 -6.80 -14.15 7.68
C ASP A 211 -5.63 -13.36 8.33
N PRO A 212 -5.72 -12.99 9.61
CA PRO A 212 -4.66 -12.23 10.29
C PRO A 212 -3.30 -12.95 10.33
N GLU A 213 -3.29 -14.27 10.25
CA GLU A 213 -2.10 -15.14 10.25
C GLU A 213 -1.50 -15.32 8.84
N GLY A 214 -2.17 -14.79 7.81
CA GLY A 214 -1.70 -14.82 6.42
C GLY A 214 -2.04 -16.12 5.71
N VAL A 215 -3.03 -16.87 6.19
CA VAL A 215 -3.60 -18.03 5.49
C VAL A 215 -4.54 -17.51 4.40
N ALA A 216 -4.29 -17.95 3.16
CA ALA A 216 -5.11 -17.59 2.01
C ALA A 216 -6.50 -18.23 2.11
N GLY A 217 -7.56 -17.45 1.89
CA GLY A 217 -8.95 -17.92 1.87
C GLY A 217 -9.41 -18.44 0.51
N PHE A 218 -8.68 -18.12 -0.57
CA PHE A 218 -8.91 -18.68 -1.91
C PHE A 218 -7.71 -19.47 -2.43
N ALA A 219 -7.86 -20.09 -3.61
CA ALA A 219 -6.78 -20.80 -4.27
C ALA A 219 -5.52 -19.92 -4.39
N ARG A 220 -4.33 -20.52 -4.33
CA ARG A 220 -3.04 -19.80 -4.29
C ARG A 220 -2.83 -18.84 -5.46
N GLY A 221 -3.41 -19.11 -6.63
CA GLY A 221 -3.36 -18.20 -7.78
C GLY A 221 -4.34 -17.03 -7.70
N GLY A 222 -5.13 -16.89 -6.64
CA GLY A 222 -6.31 -16.04 -6.62
C GLY A 222 -7.52 -16.68 -7.29
N THR A 223 -8.71 -16.21 -6.93
CA THR A 223 -9.96 -16.55 -7.61
C THR A 223 -10.23 -15.56 -8.74
N PRO A 224 -10.57 -16.03 -9.97
CA PRO A 224 -10.97 -15.13 -11.04
C PRO A 224 -12.32 -14.47 -10.72
N ILE A 225 -12.41 -13.16 -10.94
CA ILE A 225 -13.63 -12.36 -10.73
C ILE A 225 -14.24 -11.99 -12.06
N ALA A 226 -13.42 -11.47 -12.99
CA ALA A 226 -13.86 -11.08 -14.31
C ALA A 226 -12.77 -11.37 -15.33
N THR A 227 -13.04 -12.34 -16.21
CA THR A 227 -12.08 -12.80 -17.23
C THR A 227 -12.64 -12.79 -18.65
N ALA A 228 -13.73 -12.05 -18.87
CA ALA A 228 -14.30 -11.85 -20.21
C ALA A 228 -13.42 -10.89 -21.03
N GLN A 229 -13.60 -10.85 -22.35
CA GLN A 229 -12.80 -10.04 -23.26
C GLN A 229 -13.14 -8.53 -23.23
N LEU A 230 -12.92 -7.86 -22.08
CA LEU A 230 -13.14 -6.42 -21.88
C LEU A 230 -11.92 -5.79 -21.19
N VAL A 231 -11.69 -4.49 -21.41
CA VAL A 231 -10.71 -3.72 -20.63
C VAL A 231 -11.35 -3.31 -19.31
N ARG A 232 -10.61 -3.44 -18.21
CA ARG A 232 -11.13 -3.18 -16.86
C ARG A 232 -10.32 -2.09 -16.18
N THR A 233 -11.01 -1.09 -15.63
CA THR A 233 -10.43 0.03 -14.87
C THR A 233 -11.18 0.26 -13.57
N ASP A 234 -10.69 1.19 -12.73
CA ASP A 234 -11.40 1.68 -11.54
C ASP A 234 -11.78 0.58 -10.54
N LEU A 235 -10.87 -0.37 -10.32
CA LEU A 235 -11.07 -1.47 -9.38
C LEU A 235 -11.22 -0.94 -7.95
N ALA A 236 -12.23 -1.43 -7.23
CA ALA A 236 -12.47 -1.13 -5.82
C ALA A 236 -12.88 -2.39 -5.05
N VAL A 237 -12.50 -2.43 -3.77
CA VAL A 237 -12.85 -3.52 -2.83
C VAL A 237 -13.51 -2.91 -1.61
N HIS A 238 -14.64 -3.49 -1.21
CA HIS A 238 -15.41 -3.05 -0.04
C HIS A 238 -15.69 -4.25 0.87
N ALA A 239 -14.98 -4.34 1.99
CA ALA A 239 -15.16 -5.41 2.96
C ALA A 239 -16.46 -5.22 3.80
N LEU A 240 -17.25 -6.29 3.90
CA LEU A 240 -18.58 -6.38 4.48
C LEU A 240 -18.65 -7.56 5.47
N GLY A 241 -17.96 -7.43 6.61
CA GLY A 241 -17.78 -8.55 7.54
C GLY A 241 -16.83 -9.60 6.95
N ALA A 242 -17.24 -10.87 6.95
CA ALA A 242 -16.50 -11.97 6.32
C ALA A 242 -16.72 -12.09 4.79
N ARG A 243 -17.27 -11.05 4.16
CA ARG A 243 -17.51 -10.97 2.71
C ARG A 243 -16.88 -9.71 2.15
N ALA A 244 -16.74 -9.61 0.84
CA ALA A 244 -16.35 -8.38 0.16
C ALA A 244 -17.12 -8.17 -1.14
N TRP A 245 -17.46 -6.92 -1.43
CA TRP A 245 -17.93 -6.51 -2.75
C TRP A 245 -16.75 -5.95 -3.54
N ILE A 246 -16.52 -6.46 -4.75
CA ILE A 246 -15.53 -5.96 -5.69
C ILE A 246 -16.28 -5.28 -6.83
N SER A 247 -15.88 -4.07 -7.21
CA SER A 247 -16.44 -3.37 -8.37
C SER A 247 -15.35 -2.89 -9.32
N TRP A 248 -15.70 -2.77 -10.60
CA TRP A 248 -14.82 -2.27 -11.65
C TRP A 248 -15.63 -1.62 -12.78
N THR A 249 -14.96 -0.90 -13.67
CA THR A 249 -15.52 -0.40 -14.92
C THR A 249 -15.07 -1.29 -16.07
N ASP A 250 -16.01 -1.94 -16.77
CA ASP A 250 -15.76 -2.59 -18.05
C ASP A 250 -15.79 -1.57 -19.19
N HIS A 251 -14.85 -1.69 -20.13
CA HIS A 251 -14.76 -0.90 -21.34
C HIS A 251 -14.56 -1.78 -22.58
N ASP A 252 -15.45 -1.65 -23.57
CA ASP A 252 -15.42 -2.40 -24.83
C ASP A 252 -14.79 -1.63 -26.02
N GLY A 253 -14.23 -0.44 -25.75
CA GLY A 253 -13.74 0.49 -26.78
C GLY A 253 -14.69 1.66 -27.02
N THR A 254 -15.97 1.53 -26.67
CA THR A 254 -17.02 2.51 -26.99
C THR A 254 -17.93 2.83 -25.80
N THR A 255 -18.17 1.86 -24.91
CA THR A 255 -19.05 2.02 -23.75
C THR A 255 -18.31 1.70 -22.45
N ARG A 256 -18.72 2.37 -21.36
CA ARG A 256 -18.28 2.11 -19.99
C ARG A 256 -19.45 1.59 -19.18
N ARG A 257 -19.25 0.50 -18.45
CA ARG A 257 -20.28 -0.07 -17.56
C ARG A 257 -19.65 -0.44 -16.22
N VAL A 258 -20.29 -0.02 -15.14
CA VAL A 258 -19.90 -0.46 -13.80
C VAL A 258 -20.42 -1.87 -13.58
N ALA A 259 -19.54 -2.76 -13.13
CA ALA A 259 -19.84 -4.13 -12.76
C ALA A 259 -19.34 -4.42 -11.35
N GLY A 260 -19.79 -5.54 -10.78
CA GLY A 260 -19.32 -5.97 -9.47
C GLY A 260 -19.67 -7.42 -9.15
N ALA A 261 -18.98 -7.96 -8.15
CA ALA A 261 -19.14 -9.31 -7.65
C ALA A 261 -19.05 -9.33 -6.12
N LEU A 262 -19.88 -10.16 -5.49
CA LEU A 262 -19.80 -10.44 -4.05
C LEU A 262 -18.96 -11.69 -3.82
N LEU A 263 -18.03 -11.62 -2.88
CA LEU A 263 -17.17 -12.70 -2.44
C LEU A 263 -17.40 -13.02 -0.97
N GLY A 264 -17.23 -14.30 -0.62
CA GLY A 264 -17.32 -14.83 0.74
C GLY A 264 -17.96 -16.22 0.74
N PRO A 265 -18.13 -16.85 1.92
CA PRO A 265 -18.84 -18.11 2.05
C PRO A 265 -20.32 -18.01 1.63
#